data_AF-A0A960HQU2-F1
#
_entry.id   AF-A0A960HQU2-F1
#
_cell.length_a   1.000
_cell.length_b   1.000
_cell.length_c   1.000
_cell.angle_alpha   90.00
_cell.angle_beta   90.00
_cell.angle_gamma   90.00
#
_symmetry.space_group_name_H-M   'P 1'
#
loop_
_entity.id
_entity.type
_entity.pdbx_description
1 polymer ?
#
loop_
_entity_poly.entity_id
_entity_poly.type
_entity_poly.pdbx_seq_one_letter_code
_entity_poly.pdbx_strand_id
1 'polypeptide(L)'
;MTVDDRQRLELHRQLETTLGRQHADTLMAHLPPVTWDQVATKDDLDANRTLLRADIEAMGNGLRSELASLEAGLRTDMHTMETGLRNDVETMETRLRTDMLNTETRLRSDMQTMEAGLRTDLQTMETGLRTDMQTMEAGLRTDLQTTETGLRTDLHTLGTTVRAEIQVSAADLRSEMHDQNSRQLRWILTFMAGWSTLLLAAVQLLP
;
A
#
# COMPACT_ATOMS: atom_id res chain seq x y z
N MET A 1 52.42 -75.12 38.13
CA MET A 1 52.35 -76.28 37.21
C MET A 1 51.84 -77.45 38.04
N THR A 2 50.60 -77.86 37.80
CA THR A 2 50.00 -79.05 38.44
C THR A 2 50.66 -80.29 37.84
N VAL A 3 51.27 -81.14 38.66
CA VAL A 3 51.85 -82.42 38.22
C VAL A 3 50.69 -83.29 37.77
N ASP A 4 50.55 -83.57 36.48
CA ASP A 4 49.47 -84.41 35.94
C ASP A 4 49.58 -85.85 36.45
N ASP A 5 48.47 -86.61 36.49
CA ASP A 5 48.43 -87.96 37.06
C ASP A 5 49.43 -88.91 36.37
N ARG A 6 49.70 -88.68 35.08
CA ARG A 6 50.76 -89.39 34.36
C ARG A 6 52.16 -89.07 34.89
N GLN A 7 52.44 -87.78 35.11
CA GLN A 7 53.72 -87.33 35.65
C GLN A 7 53.91 -87.80 37.10
N ARG A 8 52.83 -87.91 37.86
CA ARG A 8 52.82 -88.43 39.24
C ARG A 8 53.12 -89.94 39.28
N LEU A 9 52.53 -90.72 38.38
CA LEU A 9 52.77 -92.16 38.27
C LEU A 9 54.21 -92.48 37.82
N GLU A 10 54.73 -91.68 36.89
CA GLU A 10 56.10 -91.83 36.40
C GLU A 10 57.13 -91.49 37.50
N LEU A 11 56.88 -90.44 38.27
CA LEU A 11 57.69 -90.06 39.43
C LEU A 11 57.65 -91.15 40.53
N HIS A 12 56.50 -91.75 40.81
CA HIS A 12 56.35 -92.85 41.78
C HIS A 12 57.19 -94.07 41.39
N ARG A 13 57.13 -94.50 40.12
CA ARG A 13 57.93 -95.63 39.62
C ARG A 13 59.44 -95.39 39.72
N GLN A 14 59.89 -94.18 39.39
CA GLN A 14 61.31 -93.83 39.51
C GLN A 14 61.78 -93.82 40.98
N LEU A 15 60.96 -93.30 41.89
CA LEU A 15 61.28 -93.30 43.33
C LEU A 15 61.27 -94.72 43.91
N GLU A 16 60.38 -95.61 43.45
CA GLU A 16 60.29 -97.00 43.91
C GLU A 16 61.55 -97.80 43.54
N THR A 17 62.10 -97.58 42.33
CA THR A 17 63.33 -98.25 41.89
C THR A 17 64.59 -97.79 42.64
N THR A 18 64.61 -96.57 43.17
CA THR A 18 65.82 -95.94 43.72
C THR A 18 65.88 -95.96 45.24
N LEU A 19 64.75 -95.71 45.92
CA LEU A 19 64.68 -95.54 47.38
C LEU A 19 63.93 -96.69 48.06
N GLY A 20 63.41 -97.62 47.26
CA GLY A 20 62.51 -98.68 47.72
C GLY A 20 61.09 -98.17 47.94
N ARG A 21 60.13 -99.09 47.78
CA ARG A 21 58.69 -98.83 47.78
C ARG A 21 58.19 -97.96 48.94
N GLN A 22 58.67 -98.24 50.15
CA GLN A 22 58.21 -97.57 51.36
C GLN A 22 58.56 -96.06 51.41
N HIS A 23 59.76 -95.69 50.93
CA HIS A 23 60.18 -94.29 50.88
C HIS A 23 59.55 -93.54 49.72
N ALA A 24 59.36 -94.22 48.57
CA ALA A 24 58.65 -93.67 47.42
C ALA A 24 57.21 -93.32 47.77
N ASP A 25 56.50 -94.21 48.46
CA ASP A 25 55.12 -93.98 48.91
C ASP A 25 55.03 -92.77 49.86
N THR A 26 56.02 -92.61 50.76
CA THR A 26 56.08 -91.49 51.70
C THR A 26 56.26 -90.15 50.99
N LEU A 27 57.16 -90.08 50.00
CA LEU A 27 57.38 -88.84 49.23
C LEU A 27 56.18 -88.52 48.33
N MET A 28 55.55 -89.54 47.75
CA MET A 28 54.37 -89.38 46.91
C MET A 28 53.13 -88.93 47.68
N ALA A 29 53.09 -89.16 49.00
CA ALA A 29 52.07 -88.65 49.90
C ALA A 29 52.17 -87.13 50.17
N HIS A 30 53.35 -86.52 49.96
CA HIS A 30 53.56 -85.08 50.14
C HIS A 30 53.25 -84.23 48.90
N LEU A 31 53.04 -84.85 47.74
CA LEU A 31 52.59 -84.14 46.54
C LEU A 31 51.12 -83.72 46.71
N PRO A 32 50.76 -82.46 46.41
CA PRO A 32 49.37 -82.01 46.49
C PRO A 32 48.51 -82.91 45.59
N PRO A 33 47.33 -83.32 46.06
CA PRO A 33 46.46 -84.17 45.27
C PRO A 33 46.14 -83.47 43.95
N VAL A 34 46.21 -84.21 42.83
CA VAL A 34 45.61 -83.78 41.58
C VAL A 34 44.11 -83.77 41.83
N THR A 35 43.54 -82.59 42.01
CA THR A 35 42.13 -82.46 42.31
C THR A 35 41.38 -82.32 40.98
N TRP A 36 40.70 -83.40 40.59
CA TRP A 36 39.83 -83.44 39.41
C TRP A 36 38.60 -82.53 39.54
N ASP A 37 38.42 -81.91 40.71
CA ASP A 37 37.37 -80.94 41.04
C ASP A 37 37.54 -79.58 40.36
N GLN A 38 38.72 -79.27 39.81
CA GLN A 38 39.02 -78.00 39.13
C GLN A 38 38.81 -78.07 37.61
N VAL A 39 38.50 -79.25 37.06
CA VAL A 39 38.28 -79.44 35.62
C VAL A 39 36.78 -79.44 35.35
N ALA A 40 36.34 -78.57 34.43
CA ALA A 40 34.94 -78.51 34.02
C ALA A 40 34.46 -79.89 33.53
N THR A 41 33.39 -80.37 34.13
CA THR A 41 32.75 -81.64 33.79
C THR A 41 31.82 -81.46 32.57
N LYS A 42 31.35 -82.57 32.01
CA LYS A 42 30.32 -82.54 30.96
C LYS A 42 29.03 -81.91 31.48
N ASP A 43 28.68 -82.17 32.73
CA ASP A 43 27.49 -81.60 33.38
C ASP A 43 27.61 -80.07 33.49
N ASP A 44 28.81 -79.53 33.78
CA ASP A 44 29.07 -78.08 33.79
C ASP A 44 28.87 -77.46 32.40
N LEU A 45 29.32 -78.14 31.35
CA LEU A 45 29.15 -77.70 29.96
C LEU A 45 27.67 -77.75 29.53
N ASP A 46 26.92 -78.78 29.91
CA ASP A 46 25.50 -78.90 29.60
C ASP A 46 24.65 -77.88 30.37
N ALA A 47 25.01 -77.61 31.63
CA ALA A 47 24.41 -76.53 32.41
C ALA A 47 24.67 -75.17 31.73
N ASN A 48 25.91 -74.89 31.33
CA ASN A 48 26.27 -73.65 30.64
C ASN A 48 25.55 -73.51 29.29
N ARG A 49 25.47 -74.59 28.49
CA ARG A 49 24.72 -74.64 27.24
C ARG A 49 23.24 -74.29 27.45
N THR A 50 22.64 -74.81 28.52
CA THR A 50 21.24 -74.56 28.85
C THR A 50 21.03 -73.10 29.24
N LEU A 51 21.92 -72.54 30.06
CA LEU A 51 21.90 -71.12 30.43
C LEU A 51 22.04 -70.21 29.21
N LEU A 52 23.03 -70.45 28.34
CA LEU A 52 23.23 -69.66 27.12
C LEU A 52 22.01 -69.71 26.20
N ARG A 53 21.35 -70.87 26.10
CA ARG A 53 20.12 -70.99 25.32
C ARG A 53 18.99 -70.16 25.92
N ALA A 54 18.83 -70.22 27.25
CA ALA A 54 17.84 -69.41 27.96
C ALA A 54 18.11 -67.91 27.79
N ASP A 55 19.37 -67.48 27.85
CA ASP A 55 19.78 -66.09 27.64
C ASP A 55 19.47 -65.62 26.21
N ILE A 56 19.77 -66.45 25.20
CA ILE A 56 19.45 -66.15 23.79
C ILE A 56 17.94 -66.03 23.59
N GLU A 57 17.15 -66.93 24.19
CA GLU A 57 15.69 -66.88 24.11
C GLU A 57 15.13 -65.63 24.82
N ALA A 58 15.69 -65.27 25.99
CA ALA A 58 15.33 -64.06 26.72
C ALA A 58 15.64 -62.78 25.92
N MET A 59 16.85 -62.68 25.34
CA MET A 59 17.22 -61.56 24.46
C MET A 59 16.32 -61.49 23.23
N GLY A 60 16.03 -62.63 22.59
CA GLY A 60 15.15 -62.69 21.43
C GLY A 60 13.73 -62.21 21.76
N ASN A 61 13.23 -62.53 22.95
CA ASN A 61 11.93 -62.03 23.41
C ASN A 61 11.96 -60.54 23.75
N GLY A 62 13.04 -60.05 24.37
CA GLY A 62 13.26 -58.63 24.63
C GLY A 62 13.23 -57.80 23.35
N LEU A 63 14.01 -58.20 22.33
CA LEU A 63 14.05 -57.52 21.03
C LEU A 63 12.70 -57.51 20.31
N ARG A 64 11.94 -58.61 20.36
CA ARG A 64 10.58 -58.66 19.78
C ARG A 64 9.63 -57.69 20.49
N SER A 65 9.73 -57.59 21.81
CA SER A 65 8.93 -56.65 22.61
C SER A 65 9.28 -55.20 22.27
N GLU A 66 10.56 -54.86 22.18
CA GLU A 66 11.02 -53.53 21.78
C GLU A 66 10.56 -53.16 20.38
N LEU A 67 10.66 -54.07 19.41
CA LEU A 67 10.17 -53.86 18.05
C LEU A 67 8.66 -53.62 18.01
N ALA A 68 7.88 -54.43 18.75
CA ALA A 68 6.43 -54.25 18.83
C ALA A 68 6.05 -52.90 19.46
N SER A 69 6.79 -52.47 20.48
CA SER A 69 6.62 -51.15 21.11
C SER A 69 6.93 -50.02 20.14
N LEU A 70 8.04 -50.12 19.39
CA LEU A 70 8.42 -49.13 18.38
C LEU A 70 7.38 -49.02 17.26
N GLU A 71 6.88 -50.17 16.76
CA GLU A 71 5.83 -50.20 15.74
C GLU A 71 4.54 -49.53 16.22
N ALA A 72 4.13 -49.81 17.46
CA ALA A 72 2.96 -49.17 18.06
C ALA A 72 3.15 -47.65 18.25
N GLY A 73 4.36 -47.23 18.65
CA GLY A 73 4.74 -45.82 18.75
C GLY A 73 4.66 -45.11 17.40
N LEU A 74 5.30 -45.65 16.36
CA LEU A 74 5.27 -45.10 15.01
C LEU A 74 3.85 -45.00 14.45
N ARG A 75 2.99 -46.00 14.71
CA ARG A 75 1.59 -45.98 14.29
C ARG A 75 0.82 -44.85 14.97
N THR A 76 1.09 -44.60 16.24
CA THR A 76 0.48 -43.51 17.02
C THR A 76 0.95 -42.16 16.51
N ASP A 77 2.25 -42.01 16.23
CA ASP A 77 2.82 -40.78 15.70
C ASP A 77 2.26 -40.46 14.31
N MET A 78 2.15 -41.46 13.44
CA MET A 78 1.53 -41.30 12.11
C MET A 78 0.07 -40.84 12.21
N HIS A 79 -0.71 -41.44 13.12
CA HIS A 79 -2.10 -41.04 13.32
C HIS A 79 -2.23 -39.62 13.88
N THR A 80 -1.34 -39.25 14.80
CA THR A 80 -1.26 -37.89 15.36
C THR A 80 -0.90 -36.87 14.28
N MET A 81 0.03 -37.21 13.39
CA MET A 81 0.39 -36.35 12.26
C MET A 81 -0.75 -36.20 11.25
N GLU A 82 -1.44 -37.29 10.90
CA GLU A 82 -2.58 -37.24 9.98
C GLU A 82 -3.71 -36.35 10.53
N THR A 83 -4.04 -36.51 11.82
CA THR A 83 -5.05 -35.68 12.48
C THR A 83 -4.63 -34.22 12.58
N GLY A 84 -3.36 -33.95 12.89
CA GLY A 84 -2.79 -32.59 12.87
C GLY A 84 -2.93 -31.93 11.50
N LEU A 85 -2.51 -32.62 10.44
CA LEU A 85 -2.61 -32.11 9.07
C LEU A 85 -4.07 -31.87 8.64
N ARG A 86 -5.01 -32.72 9.05
CA ARG A 86 -6.44 -32.52 8.78
C ARG A 86 -6.94 -31.23 9.45
N ASN A 87 -6.60 -31.01 10.72
CA ASN A 87 -6.99 -29.80 11.45
C ASN A 87 -6.37 -28.53 10.83
N ASP A 88 -5.11 -28.61 10.38
CA ASP A 88 -4.44 -27.49 9.72
C ASP A 88 -5.15 -27.11 8.41
N VAL A 89 -5.54 -28.10 7.61
CA VAL A 89 -6.30 -27.88 6.37
C VAL A 89 -7.67 -27.24 6.66
N GLU A 90 -8.41 -27.74 7.64
CA GLU A 90 -9.72 -27.17 8.04
C GLU A 90 -9.58 -25.72 8.55
N THR A 91 -8.51 -25.45 9.30
CA THR A 91 -8.19 -24.11 9.79
C THR A 91 -7.87 -23.16 8.63
N MET A 92 -7.07 -23.61 7.66
CA MET A 92 -6.75 -22.84 6.46
C MET A 92 -7.99 -22.55 5.62
N GLU A 93 -8.87 -23.54 5.42
CA GLU A 93 -10.12 -23.38 4.66
C GLU A 93 -11.03 -22.34 5.32
N THR A 94 -11.18 -22.41 6.65
CA THR A 94 -11.97 -21.45 7.42
C THR A 94 -11.40 -20.03 7.33
N ARG A 95 -10.07 -19.91 7.41
CA ARG A 95 -9.39 -18.63 7.26
C ARG A 95 -9.60 -18.04 5.86
N LEU A 96 -9.42 -18.84 4.81
CA LEU A 96 -9.63 -18.41 3.42
C LEU A 96 -11.07 -17.95 3.18
N ARG A 97 -12.07 -18.68 3.69
CA ARG A 97 -13.48 -18.26 3.62
C ARG A 97 -13.70 -16.90 4.30
N THR A 98 -13.12 -16.72 5.48
CA THR A 98 -13.22 -15.46 6.23
C THR A 98 -12.59 -14.30 5.47
N ASP A 99 -11.39 -14.52 4.93
CA ASP A 99 -10.68 -13.52 4.14
C ASP A 99 -11.47 -13.14 2.87
N MET A 100 -12.08 -14.11 2.19
CA MET A 100 -12.98 -13.84 1.06
C MET A 100 -14.18 -12.97 1.45
N LEU A 101 -14.89 -13.29 2.54
CA LEU A 101 -16.03 -12.48 3.00
C LEU A 101 -15.61 -11.07 3.41
N ASN A 102 -14.44 -10.92 4.03
CA ASN A 102 -13.88 -9.63 4.38
C ASN A 102 -13.54 -8.80 3.14
N THR A 103 -12.96 -9.40 2.11
CA THR A 103 -12.64 -8.70 0.86
C THR A 103 -13.90 -8.26 0.11
N GLU A 104 -14.94 -9.10 0.06
CA GLU A 104 -16.23 -8.73 -0.54
C GLU A 104 -16.87 -7.56 0.20
N THR A 105 -16.89 -7.61 1.54
CA THR A 105 -17.43 -6.53 2.38
C THR A 105 -16.68 -5.22 2.16
N ARG A 106 -15.34 -5.28 2.08
CA ARG A 106 -14.50 -4.11 1.82
C ARG A 106 -14.77 -3.52 0.45
N LEU A 107 -14.81 -4.35 -0.60
CA LEU A 107 -15.13 -3.90 -1.96
C LEU A 107 -16.50 -3.21 -2.02
N ARG A 108 -17.50 -3.77 -1.33
CA ARG A 108 -18.84 -3.17 -1.26
C ARG A 108 -18.81 -1.80 -0.57
N SER A 109 -18.07 -1.67 0.52
CA SER A 109 -17.89 -0.39 1.23
C SER A 109 -17.15 0.64 0.36
N ASP A 110 -16.11 0.22 -0.36
CA ASP A 110 -15.35 1.07 -1.26
C ASP A 110 -16.23 1.60 -2.41
N MET A 111 -17.08 0.74 -2.99
CA MET A 111 -18.05 1.14 -4.02
C MET A 111 -19.07 2.17 -3.49
N GLN A 112 -19.62 1.95 -2.29
CA GLN A 112 -20.55 2.90 -1.67
C GLN A 112 -19.89 4.26 -1.40
N THR A 113 -18.63 4.24 -0.96
CA THR A 113 -17.87 5.47 -0.72
C THR A 113 -17.61 6.23 -2.02
N MET A 114 -17.26 5.52 -3.09
CA MET A 114 -17.06 6.11 -4.41
C MET A 114 -18.36 6.72 -4.96
N GLU A 115 -19.49 6.02 -4.83
CA GLU A 115 -20.80 6.53 -5.25
C GLU A 115 -21.19 7.81 -4.50
N ALA A 116 -20.98 7.84 -3.18
CA ALA A 116 -21.22 9.02 -2.37
C ALA A 116 -20.30 10.19 -2.76
N GLY A 117 -19.03 9.91 -3.06
CA GLY A 117 -18.07 10.88 -3.57
C GLY A 117 -18.53 11.50 -4.89
N LEU A 118 -18.83 10.67 -5.88
CA LEU A 118 -19.32 11.13 -7.20
C LEU A 118 -20.60 11.96 -7.10
N ARG A 119 -21.52 11.58 -6.20
CA ARG A 119 -22.74 12.36 -5.96
C ARG A 119 -22.44 13.75 -5.39
N THR A 120 -21.48 13.84 -4.48
CA THR A 120 -21.03 15.11 -3.89
C THR A 120 -20.35 15.99 -4.95
N ASP A 121 -19.51 15.40 -5.80
CA ASP A 121 -18.83 16.10 -6.89
C ASP A 121 -19.86 16.67 -7.89
N LEU A 122 -20.86 15.89 -8.27
CA LEU A 122 -21.94 16.33 -9.16
C LEU A 122 -22.74 17.50 -8.56
N GLN A 123 -23.08 17.44 -7.27
CA GLN A 123 -23.77 18.54 -6.58
C GLN A 123 -22.90 19.80 -6.52
N THR A 124 -21.60 19.65 -6.29
CA THR A 124 -20.65 20.77 -6.26
C THR A 124 -20.53 21.41 -7.64
N MET A 125 -20.47 20.60 -8.70
CA MET A 125 -20.45 21.11 -10.07
C MET A 125 -21.75 21.82 -10.45
N GLU A 126 -22.92 21.28 -10.08
CA GLU A 126 -24.21 21.94 -10.34
C GLU A 126 -24.31 23.31 -9.65
N THR A 127 -23.91 23.37 -8.38
CA THR A 127 -23.92 24.62 -7.61
C THR A 127 -22.91 25.63 -8.15
N GLY A 128 -21.73 25.18 -8.57
CA GLY A 128 -20.72 25.98 -9.27
C GLY A 128 -21.28 26.60 -10.56
N LEU A 129 -21.84 25.77 -11.46
CA LEU A 129 -22.42 26.23 -12.71
C LEU A 129 -23.59 27.21 -12.51
N ARG A 130 -24.44 26.97 -11.49
CA ARG A 130 -25.52 27.90 -11.15
C ARG A 130 -24.97 29.25 -10.68
N THR A 131 -23.91 29.25 -9.89
CA THR A 131 -23.24 30.48 -9.44
C THR A 131 -22.65 31.23 -10.61
N ASP A 132 -21.91 30.54 -11.48
CA ASP A 132 -21.29 31.14 -12.67
C ASP A 132 -22.32 31.79 -13.58
N MET A 133 -23.48 31.13 -13.79
CA MET A 133 -24.57 31.67 -14.58
C MET A 133 -25.16 32.94 -13.96
N GLN A 134 -25.36 32.96 -12.64
CA GLN A 134 -25.84 34.16 -11.92
C GLN A 134 -24.84 35.31 -12.00
N THR A 135 -23.54 35.02 -11.87
CA THR A 135 -22.48 36.02 -12.00
C THR A 135 -22.44 36.60 -13.42
N MET A 136 -22.57 35.76 -14.44
CA MET A 136 -22.61 36.20 -15.83
C MET A 136 -23.83 37.08 -16.11
N GLU A 137 -25.02 36.70 -15.62
CA GLU A 137 -26.25 37.50 -15.77
C GLU A 137 -26.11 38.87 -15.09
N ALA A 138 -25.57 38.91 -13.87
CA ALA A 138 -25.32 40.16 -13.16
C ALA A 138 -24.29 41.05 -13.88
N GLY A 139 -23.24 40.45 -14.45
CA GLY A 139 -22.26 41.14 -15.28
C GLY A 139 -22.90 41.78 -16.51
N LEU A 140 -23.63 41.00 -17.31
CA LEU A 140 -24.34 41.49 -18.50
C LEU A 140 -25.33 42.61 -18.18
N ARG A 141 -26.03 42.52 -17.04
CA ARG A 141 -26.95 43.57 -16.59
C ARG A 141 -26.21 44.87 -16.29
N THR A 142 -25.05 44.78 -15.64
CA THR A 142 -24.20 45.93 -15.33
C THR A 142 -23.64 46.57 -16.59
N ASP A 143 -23.19 45.76 -17.54
CA ASP A 143 -22.67 46.23 -18.84
C ASP A 143 -23.77 46.96 -19.64
N LEU A 144 -24.99 46.43 -19.63
CA LEU A 144 -26.14 47.05 -20.30
C LEU A 144 -26.49 48.40 -19.66
N GLN A 145 -26.53 48.49 -18.33
CA GLN A 145 -26.76 49.76 -17.62
C GLN A 145 -25.65 50.78 -17.91
N THR A 146 -24.41 50.35 -17.95
CA THR A 146 -23.25 51.20 -18.27
C THR A 146 -23.35 51.72 -19.70
N THR A 147 -23.74 50.87 -20.65
CA THR A 147 -23.93 51.26 -22.05
C THR A 147 -25.08 52.25 -22.20
N GLU A 148 -26.22 52.01 -21.54
CA GLU A 148 -27.39 52.90 -21.59
C GLU A 148 -27.07 54.28 -21.01
N THR A 149 -26.39 54.33 -19.87
CA THR A 149 -25.97 55.60 -19.23
C THR A 149 -24.93 56.35 -20.07
N GLY A 150 -24.00 55.64 -20.70
CA GLY A 150 -23.06 56.18 -21.67
C GLY A 150 -23.78 56.83 -22.86
N LEU A 151 -24.66 56.08 -23.53
CA LEU A 151 -25.45 56.57 -24.67
C LEU A 151 -26.31 57.79 -24.31
N ARG A 152 -26.90 57.80 -23.10
CA ARG A 152 -27.69 58.95 -22.63
C ARG A 152 -26.83 60.18 -22.43
N THR A 153 -25.62 60.02 -21.92
CA THR A 153 -24.64 61.09 -21.73
C THR A 153 -24.17 61.64 -23.08
N ASP A 154 -23.87 60.76 -24.03
CA ASP A 154 -23.47 61.13 -25.39
C ASP A 154 -24.57 61.92 -26.10
N LEU A 155 -25.83 61.44 -26.02
CA LEU A 155 -26.99 62.13 -26.61
C LEU A 155 -27.20 63.51 -25.98
N HIS A 156 -27.08 63.63 -24.66
CA HIS A 156 -27.19 64.91 -23.98
C HIS A 156 -26.08 65.88 -24.44
N THR A 157 -24.85 65.39 -24.52
CA THR A 157 -23.69 66.17 -24.97
C THR A 157 -23.90 66.67 -26.40
N LEU A 158 -24.28 65.78 -27.32
CA LEU A 158 -24.57 66.13 -28.71
C LEU A 158 -25.70 67.18 -28.79
N GLY A 159 -26.78 67.02 -28.02
CA GLY A 159 -27.86 68.00 -27.95
C GLY A 159 -27.41 69.37 -27.46
N THR A 160 -26.51 69.43 -26.47
CA THR A 160 -25.92 70.69 -26.00
C THR A 160 -24.99 71.33 -27.03
N THR A 161 -24.16 70.53 -27.71
CA THR A 161 -23.26 71.00 -28.79
C THR A 161 -24.07 71.59 -29.94
N VAL A 162 -25.06 70.87 -30.45
CA VAL A 162 -25.93 71.36 -31.54
C VAL A 162 -26.64 72.66 -31.15
N ARG A 163 -27.13 72.77 -29.90
CA ARG A 163 -27.75 74.01 -29.42
C ARG A 163 -26.76 75.17 -29.38
N ALA A 164 -25.53 74.92 -28.93
CA ALA A 164 -24.48 75.95 -28.91
C ALA A 164 -24.13 76.40 -30.34
N GLU A 165 -23.97 75.47 -31.28
CA GLU A 165 -23.71 75.78 -32.70
C GLU A 165 -24.84 76.62 -33.32
N ILE A 166 -26.10 76.28 -33.05
CA ILE A 166 -27.25 77.08 -33.51
C ILE A 166 -27.22 78.49 -32.91
N GLN A 167 -26.89 78.64 -31.63
CA GLN A 167 -26.79 79.95 -30.98
C GLN A 167 -25.68 80.81 -31.58
N VAL A 168 -24.51 80.23 -31.85
CA VAL A 168 -23.39 80.90 -32.53
C VAL A 168 -23.81 81.32 -33.94
N SER A 169 -24.37 80.41 -34.73
CA SER A 169 -24.83 80.73 -36.09
C SER A 169 -25.90 81.83 -36.11
N ALA A 170 -26.84 81.82 -35.16
CA ALA A 170 -27.85 82.86 -35.03
C ALA A 170 -27.25 84.22 -34.62
N ALA A 171 -26.24 84.23 -33.75
CA ALA A 171 -25.51 85.44 -33.38
C ALA A 171 -24.72 86.02 -34.57
N ASP A 172 -24.04 85.17 -35.32
CA ASP A 172 -23.31 85.55 -36.54
C ASP A 172 -24.26 86.13 -37.60
N LEU A 173 -25.40 85.47 -37.87
CA LEU A 173 -26.42 85.99 -38.79
C LEU A 173 -26.97 87.35 -38.35
N ARG A 174 -27.21 87.54 -37.05
CA ARG A 174 -27.67 88.83 -36.51
C ARG A 174 -26.60 89.92 -36.66
N SER A 175 -25.34 89.59 -36.41
CA SER A 175 -24.21 90.51 -36.60
C SER A 175 -24.08 90.92 -38.06
N GLU A 176 -24.15 89.96 -39.00
CA GLU A 176 -24.09 90.23 -40.44
C GLU A 176 -25.26 91.10 -40.90
N MET A 177 -26.49 90.85 -40.43
CA MET A 177 -27.63 91.72 -40.74
C MET A 177 -27.44 93.14 -40.20
N HIS A 178 -26.90 93.30 -38.99
CA HIS A 178 -26.60 94.62 -38.44
C HIS A 178 -25.52 95.35 -39.23
N ASP A 179 -24.45 94.65 -39.61
CA ASP A 179 -23.39 95.22 -40.42
C ASP A 179 -23.93 95.62 -41.80
N GLN A 180 -24.67 94.73 -42.48
CA GLN A 180 -25.34 95.02 -43.75
C GLN A 180 -26.28 96.23 -43.63
N ASN A 181 -27.12 96.30 -42.60
CA ASN A 181 -28.01 97.44 -42.38
C ASN A 181 -27.21 98.73 -42.13
N SER A 182 -26.14 98.67 -41.33
CA SER A 182 -25.28 99.83 -41.08
C SER A 182 -24.55 100.32 -42.35
N ARG A 183 -24.11 99.39 -43.20
CA ARG A 183 -23.52 99.69 -44.52
C ARG A 183 -24.57 100.31 -45.44
N GLN A 184 -25.79 99.77 -45.47
CA GLN A 184 -26.91 100.37 -46.23
C GLN A 184 -27.23 101.77 -45.74
N LEU A 185 -27.34 102.00 -44.43
CA LEU A 185 -27.58 103.32 -43.85
C LEU A 185 -26.44 104.30 -44.16
N ARG A 186 -25.17 103.87 -44.02
CA ARG A 186 -24.01 104.70 -44.39
C ARG A 186 -24.04 105.06 -45.87
N TRP A 187 -24.33 104.11 -46.75
CA TRP A 187 -24.47 104.34 -48.18
C TRP A 187 -25.62 105.30 -48.51
N ILE A 188 -26.79 105.13 -47.88
CA ILE A 188 -27.93 106.03 -48.03
C ILE A 188 -27.58 107.44 -47.54
N LEU A 189 -26.90 107.57 -46.40
CA LEU A 189 -26.50 108.87 -45.85
C LEU A 189 -25.47 109.58 -46.72
N THR A 190 -24.44 108.87 -47.20
CA THR A 190 -23.45 109.46 -48.13
C THR A 190 -24.08 109.81 -49.46
N PHE A 191 -24.99 108.97 -49.96
CA PHE A 191 -25.79 109.25 -51.15
C PHE A 191 -26.67 110.49 -50.96
N MET A 192 -27.42 110.59 -49.85
CA MET A 192 -28.23 111.78 -49.52
C MET A 192 -27.39 113.04 -49.32
N ALA A 193 -26.22 112.96 -48.69
CA ALA A 193 -25.31 114.09 -48.50
C ALA A 193 -24.74 114.58 -49.85
N GLY A 194 -24.28 113.67 -50.71
CA GLY A 194 -23.85 114.01 -52.06
C GLY A 194 -24.99 114.57 -52.92
N TRP A 195 -26.21 114.06 -52.75
CA TRP A 195 -27.38 114.60 -53.45
C TRP A 195 -27.76 115.99 -52.94
N SER A 196 -27.61 116.25 -51.64
CA SER A 196 -27.84 117.56 -51.02
C SER A 196 -26.83 118.61 -51.47
N THR A 197 -25.53 118.26 -51.57
CA THR A 197 -24.51 119.19 -52.11
C THR A 197 -24.76 119.49 -53.59
N LEU A 198 -25.22 118.51 -54.36
CA LEU A 198 -25.58 118.69 -55.77
C LEU A 198 -26.80 119.61 -55.95
N LEU A 199 -27.83 119.47 -55.08
CA LEU A 199 -28.97 120.39 -55.03
C LEU A 199 -28.54 121.82 -54.64
N LEU A 200 -27.67 121.97 -53.64
CA LEU A 200 -27.13 123.28 -53.24
C LEU A 200 -26.31 123.94 -54.36
N ALA A 201 -25.47 123.17 -55.06
CA ALA A 201 -24.73 123.66 -56.23
C ALA A 201 -25.66 124.04 -57.38
N ALA A 202 -26.73 123.28 -57.63
CA ALA A 202 -27.74 123.61 -58.63
C ALA A 202 -28.51 124.90 -58.29
N VAL A 203 -28.77 125.16 -57.00
CA VAL A 203 -29.41 126.39 -56.53
C VAL A 203 -28.48 127.61 -56.62
N GLN A 204 -27.16 127.45 -56.41
CA GLN A 204 -26.19 128.54 -56.59
C GLN A 204 -25.81 128.81 -58.05
N LEU A 205 -26.09 127.88 -58.98
CA LEU A 205 -25.90 128.07 -60.42
C LEU A 205 -27.11 128.69 -61.14
N LEU A 206 -28.18 129.03 -60.42
CA LEU A 206 -29.25 129.88 -60.95
C LEU A 206 -28.87 131.36 -60.73
N PRO A 207 -28.73 132.17 -61.79
CA PRO A 207 -28.42 133.60 -61.70
C PRO A 207 -29.56 134.43 -61.10
#